data_AF-A0AAP2FIC0-F1
#
_entry.id   AF-A0AAP2FIC0-F1
#
_cell.length_a   1.000
_cell.length_b   1.000
_cell.length_c   1.000
_cell.angle_alpha   90.00
_cell.angle_beta   90.00
_cell.angle_gamma   90.00
#
_symmetry.space_group_name_H-M   'P 1'
#
loop_
_entity.id
_entity.type
_entity.pdbx_description
1 polymer ?
#
loop_
_entity_poly.entity_id
_entity_poly.type
_entity_poly.pdbx_seq_one_letter_code
_entity_poly.pdbx_strand_id
1 'polypeptide(L)'
;MSKSNDKSIKIMSLLEQGVKLKDAKKSLISDEQEWYRVSKKIYDLHISKEKKERKSLEKESNVIFTKNDDAEAIIELNNQLSEYALALPNKATMTDFRQLKKIAESNPVDEKALIKIIESIIMTTKSRAHMQKGRFEHYSIFKNLSNLTEAATLCYYRKNYQSAFLTLVPVIEGALLRWINYNSNESKPEFDSLRKFFRSGHLRQPCPGNPLFYDIFSKVADKIINEHLYKPSNRGDAYSNFNRHLAVHLLSDNTFATKDNCVRLFLLLDIMSELYYYETHCRDPLFYLEAKDVMPTIALYEQIIFSNLLGNTPEKILLSQ
;
A
#
# COMPACT_ATOMS: atom_id res chain seq x y z
N MET A 1 32.95 17.89 -9.23
CA MET A 1 31.65 17.31 -8.83
C MET A 1 30.59 18.41 -8.91
N SER A 2 29.34 18.11 -9.29
CA SER A 2 28.31 19.17 -9.38
C SER A 2 27.85 19.60 -7.98
N LYS A 3 27.56 20.89 -7.76
CA LYS A 3 27.09 21.42 -6.45
C LYS A 3 25.90 20.65 -5.86
N SER A 4 25.03 20.12 -6.72
CA SER A 4 23.90 19.25 -6.32
C SER A 4 24.35 17.91 -5.75
N ASN A 5 25.45 17.33 -6.25
CA ASN A 5 26.04 16.10 -5.72
C ASN A 5 26.49 16.27 -4.27
N ASP A 6 27.22 17.36 -4.01
CA ASP A 6 27.82 17.61 -2.69
C ASP A 6 26.72 17.89 -1.65
N LYS A 7 25.68 18.65 -2.03
CA LYS A 7 24.50 18.86 -1.18
C LYS A 7 23.75 17.55 -0.89
N SER A 8 23.59 16.67 -1.89
CA SER A 8 22.91 15.37 -1.72
C SER A 8 23.64 14.50 -0.70
N ILE A 9 24.96 14.35 -0.85
CA ILE A 9 25.79 13.56 0.08
C ILE A 9 25.74 14.15 1.49
N LYS A 10 25.81 15.49 1.60
CA LYS A 10 25.76 16.17 2.90
C LYS A 10 24.42 15.97 3.61
N ILE A 11 23.30 16.11 2.91
CA ILE A 11 21.97 15.87 3.49
C ILE A 11 21.84 14.41 3.91
N MET A 12 22.23 13.46 3.05
CA MET A 12 22.18 12.03 3.38
C MET A 12 22.97 11.72 4.66
N SER A 13 24.18 12.27 4.81
CA SER A 13 25.00 12.14 6.02
C SER A 13 24.33 12.73 7.27
N LEU A 14 23.67 13.89 7.15
CA LEU A 14 22.90 14.47 8.27
C LEU A 14 21.72 13.59 8.68
N LEU A 15 21.00 13.01 7.71
CA LEU A 15 19.88 12.10 7.98
C LEU A 15 20.36 10.83 8.70
N GLU A 16 21.51 10.28 8.31
CA GLU A 16 22.14 9.13 8.98
C GLU A 16 22.55 9.44 10.43
N GLN A 17 22.86 10.71 10.73
CA GLN A 17 23.15 11.19 12.08
C GLN A 17 21.87 11.50 12.91
N GLY A 18 20.69 11.24 12.36
CA GLY A 18 19.41 11.45 13.04
C GLY A 18 18.87 12.88 12.96
N VAL A 19 19.44 13.74 12.12
CA VAL A 19 18.90 15.08 11.87
C VAL A 19 17.57 14.97 11.12
N LYS A 20 16.54 15.71 11.55
CA LYS A 20 15.24 15.70 10.87
C LYS A 20 15.36 16.30 9.47
N LEU A 21 14.67 15.69 8.51
CA LEU A 21 14.67 16.13 7.11
C LEU A 21 14.33 17.62 6.93
N LYS A 22 13.36 18.12 7.70
CA LYS A 22 12.96 19.54 7.65
C LYS A 22 14.14 20.48 7.97
N ASP A 23 14.99 20.11 8.91
CA ASP A 23 16.14 20.91 9.36
C ASP A 23 17.30 20.79 8.37
N ALA A 24 17.53 19.58 7.84
CA ALA A 24 18.50 19.35 6.76
C ALA A 24 18.13 20.10 5.47
N LYS A 25 16.85 20.13 5.10
CA LYS A 25 16.34 20.88 3.94
C LYS A 25 16.54 22.39 4.14
N LYS A 26 16.12 22.93 5.28
CA LYS A 26 16.20 24.38 5.59
C LYS A 26 17.64 24.93 5.55
N SER A 27 18.62 24.11 5.91
CA SER A 27 20.03 24.54 5.99
C SER A 27 20.77 24.51 4.66
N LEU A 28 20.33 23.73 3.68
CA LEU A 28 21.12 23.43 2.48
C LEU A 28 20.40 23.68 1.16
N ILE A 29 19.08 23.87 1.17
CA ILE A 29 18.25 23.99 -0.02
C ILE A 29 17.65 25.39 -0.11
N SER A 30 17.77 26.01 -1.28
CA SER A 30 17.32 27.39 -1.51
C SER A 30 15.88 27.46 -2.02
N ASP A 31 15.43 26.48 -2.80
CA ASP A 31 14.09 26.47 -3.42
C ASP A 31 13.57 25.04 -3.70
N GLU A 32 12.30 24.92 -4.09
CA GLU A 32 11.63 23.64 -4.33
C GLU A 32 12.13 22.91 -5.60
N GLN A 33 12.59 23.62 -6.63
CA GLN A 33 13.14 22.98 -7.83
C GLN A 33 14.52 22.38 -7.55
N GLU A 34 15.32 23.04 -6.73
CA GLU A 34 16.54 22.46 -6.17
C GLU A 34 16.21 21.25 -5.29
N TRP A 35 15.20 21.35 -4.41
CA TRP A 35 14.78 20.22 -3.58
C TRP A 35 14.41 19.00 -4.42
N TYR A 36 13.64 19.19 -5.50
CA TYR A 36 13.25 18.10 -6.38
C TYR A 36 14.47 17.34 -6.93
N ARG A 37 15.48 18.06 -7.42
CA ARG A 37 16.70 17.47 -7.98
C ARG A 37 17.56 16.79 -6.92
N VAL A 38 17.74 17.44 -5.77
CA VAL A 38 18.59 16.93 -4.69
C VAL A 38 17.95 15.71 -4.01
N SER A 39 16.66 15.77 -3.67
CA SER A 39 15.95 14.65 -3.03
C SER A 39 15.93 13.39 -3.88
N LYS A 40 15.68 13.51 -5.18
CA LYS A 40 15.74 12.38 -6.11
C LYS A 40 17.13 11.75 -6.13
N LYS A 41 18.16 12.58 -6.14
CA LYS A 41 19.54 12.11 -6.12
C LYS A 41 19.93 11.44 -4.79
N ILE A 42 19.47 11.96 -3.66
CA ILE A 42 19.64 11.32 -2.34
C ILE A 42 18.99 9.93 -2.37
N TYR A 43 17.77 9.83 -2.89
CA TYR A 43 17.04 8.58 -2.99
C TYR A 43 17.77 7.54 -3.86
N ASP A 44 18.26 7.93 -5.04
CA ASP A 44 19.04 7.06 -5.92
C ASP A 44 20.35 6.58 -5.26
N LEU A 45 21.03 7.47 -4.51
CA LEU A 45 22.22 7.14 -3.75
C LEU A 45 21.92 6.16 -2.60
N HIS A 46 20.80 6.36 -1.90
CA HIS A 46 20.36 5.50 -0.79
C HIS A 46 20.03 4.08 -1.28
N ILE A 47 19.30 3.94 -2.39
CA ILE A 47 19.07 2.63 -3.02
C ILE A 47 20.39 1.97 -3.41
N SER A 48 21.31 2.73 -4.02
CA SER A 48 22.60 2.21 -4.47
C SER A 48 23.46 1.74 -3.30
N LYS A 49 23.45 2.48 -2.19
CA LYS A 49 24.12 2.12 -0.93
C LYS A 49 23.55 0.82 -0.36
N GLU A 50 22.22 0.71 -0.22
CA GLU A 50 21.53 -0.50 0.27
C GLU A 50 21.91 -1.75 -0.55
N LYS A 51 21.90 -1.66 -1.89
CA LYS A 51 22.31 -2.77 -2.77
C LYS A 51 23.76 -3.20 -2.51
N LYS A 52 24.67 -2.23 -2.32
CA LYS A 52 26.08 -2.51 -2.05
C LYS A 52 26.29 -3.16 -0.68
N GLU A 53 25.56 -2.70 0.34
CA GLU A 53 25.59 -3.27 1.69
C GLU A 53 25.07 -4.71 1.67
N ARG A 54 23.95 -4.98 1.00
CA ARG A 54 23.43 -6.36 0.82
C ARG A 54 24.42 -7.30 0.13
N LYS A 55 25.08 -6.86 -0.93
CA LYS A 55 26.15 -7.67 -1.59
C LYS A 55 27.31 -8.00 -0.66
N SER A 56 27.55 -7.15 0.33
CA SER A 56 28.58 -7.39 1.36
C SER A 56 28.07 -8.43 2.37
N LEU A 57 26.81 -8.28 2.82
CA LEU A 57 26.13 -9.22 3.73
C LEU A 57 25.94 -10.61 3.12
N GLU A 58 25.81 -10.74 1.80
CA GLU A 58 25.77 -12.05 1.09
C GLU A 58 27.00 -12.93 1.33
N LYS A 59 28.11 -12.34 1.76
CA LYS A 59 29.33 -13.06 2.10
C LYS A 59 29.39 -13.48 3.57
N GLU A 60 28.48 -12.99 4.40
CA GLU A 60 28.43 -13.25 5.84
C GLU A 60 27.48 -14.40 6.16
N SER A 61 27.94 -15.42 6.88
CA SER A 61 27.16 -16.63 7.14
C SER A 61 26.04 -16.47 8.19
N ASN A 62 26.05 -15.37 8.96
CA ASN A 62 25.26 -15.23 10.19
C ASN A 62 24.17 -14.15 10.11
N VAL A 63 23.91 -13.60 8.92
CA VAL A 63 22.92 -12.52 8.72
C VAL A 63 21.78 -13.03 7.87
N ILE A 64 20.54 -12.87 8.36
CA ILE A 64 19.32 -13.18 7.61
C ILE A 64 18.87 -11.90 6.89
N PHE A 65 18.85 -11.92 5.56
CA PHE A 65 18.37 -10.80 4.74
C PHE A 65 17.86 -11.33 3.38
N THR A 66 17.08 -10.52 2.66
CA THR A 66 16.67 -10.83 1.28
C THR A 66 17.83 -10.54 0.33
N LYS A 67 18.27 -11.57 -0.41
CA LYS A 67 19.34 -11.47 -1.42
C LYS A 67 18.94 -10.51 -2.54
N ASN A 68 19.93 -9.95 -3.25
CA ASN A 68 19.64 -9.06 -4.37
C ASN A 68 18.86 -9.77 -5.48
N ASP A 69 19.21 -11.01 -5.81
CA ASP A 69 18.50 -11.80 -6.83
C ASP A 69 17.03 -12.05 -6.45
N ASP A 70 16.77 -12.33 -5.16
CA ASP A 70 15.40 -12.48 -4.66
C ASP A 70 14.64 -11.16 -4.72
N ALA A 71 15.29 -10.04 -4.39
CA ALA A 71 14.70 -8.71 -4.50
C ALA A 71 14.36 -8.37 -5.96
N GLU A 72 15.24 -8.69 -6.92
CA GLU A 72 14.99 -8.50 -8.35
C GLU A 72 13.82 -9.36 -8.85
N ALA A 73 13.74 -10.62 -8.41
CA ALA A 73 12.60 -11.48 -8.74
C ALA A 73 11.27 -10.97 -8.15
N ILE A 74 11.30 -10.37 -6.95
CA ILE A 74 10.14 -9.71 -6.34
C ILE A 74 9.75 -8.44 -7.11
N ILE A 75 10.73 -7.66 -7.60
CA ILE A 75 10.48 -6.49 -8.46
C ILE A 75 9.74 -6.94 -9.73
N GLU A 76 10.26 -7.96 -10.40
CA GLU A 76 9.69 -8.48 -11.65
C GLU A 76 8.25 -8.97 -11.47
N LEU A 77 8.00 -9.77 -10.42
CA LEU A 77 6.66 -10.23 -10.11
C LEU A 77 5.70 -9.06 -9.84
N ASN A 78 6.11 -8.07 -9.06
CA ASN A 78 5.24 -6.92 -8.77
C ASN A 78 4.94 -6.08 -10.02
N ASN A 79 5.88 -5.97 -10.96
CA ASN A 79 5.62 -5.32 -12.24
C ASN A 79 4.49 -6.04 -13.00
N GLN A 80 4.53 -7.38 -13.06
CA GLN A 80 3.47 -8.18 -13.68
C GLN A 80 2.14 -8.07 -12.94
N LEU A 81 2.13 -8.22 -11.60
CA LEU A 81 0.92 -8.14 -10.78
C LEU A 81 0.24 -6.77 -10.88
N SER A 82 1.01 -5.70 -11.03
CA SER A 82 0.48 -4.33 -11.13
C SER A 82 -0.42 -4.10 -12.34
N GLU A 83 -0.27 -4.88 -13.41
CA GLU A 83 -1.18 -4.85 -14.57
C GLU A 83 -2.61 -5.24 -14.19
N TYR A 84 -2.75 -6.07 -13.16
CA TYR A 84 -4.03 -6.58 -12.65
C TYR A 84 -4.54 -5.80 -11.43
N ALA A 85 -3.91 -4.65 -11.13
CA ALA A 85 -4.06 -3.89 -9.90
C ALA A 85 -3.76 -4.71 -8.63
N LEU A 86 -2.77 -5.61 -8.72
CA LEU A 86 -2.32 -6.48 -7.64
C LEU A 86 -0.85 -6.20 -7.27
N ALA A 87 -0.42 -6.80 -6.17
CA ALA A 87 0.94 -6.73 -5.62
C ALA A 87 1.20 -7.97 -4.76
N LEU A 88 2.47 -8.29 -4.54
CA LEU A 88 2.86 -9.25 -3.51
C LEU A 88 2.57 -8.64 -2.12
N PRO A 89 1.73 -9.26 -1.28
CA PRO A 89 1.49 -8.76 0.08
C PRO A 89 2.76 -8.72 0.92
N ASN A 90 2.89 -7.74 1.82
CA ASN A 90 4.03 -7.61 2.73
C ASN A 90 4.23 -8.82 3.67
N LYS A 91 3.16 -9.59 3.93
CA LYS A 91 3.17 -10.81 4.74
C LYS A 91 3.34 -12.10 3.92
N ALA A 92 3.55 -11.99 2.61
CA ALA A 92 3.70 -13.15 1.74
C ALA A 92 4.97 -13.93 2.08
N THR A 93 4.86 -15.25 2.07
CA THR A 93 5.97 -16.18 2.22
C THR A 93 6.63 -16.46 0.87
N MET A 94 7.78 -17.13 0.89
CA MET A 94 8.43 -17.60 -0.33
C MET A 94 7.58 -18.63 -1.10
N THR A 95 6.72 -19.38 -0.38
CA THR A 95 5.75 -20.28 -1.02
C THR A 95 4.71 -19.48 -1.80
N ASP A 96 4.16 -18.43 -1.20
CA ASP A 96 3.19 -17.55 -1.85
C ASP A 96 3.81 -16.87 -3.07
N PHE A 97 5.05 -16.36 -2.94
CA PHE A 97 5.81 -15.79 -4.04
C PHE A 97 5.93 -16.75 -5.22
N ARG A 98 6.35 -18.01 -4.97
CA ARG A 98 6.52 -19.01 -6.03
C ARG A 98 5.20 -19.36 -6.71
N GLN A 99 4.10 -19.46 -5.95
CA GLN A 99 2.78 -19.73 -6.51
C GLN A 99 2.28 -18.57 -7.38
N LEU A 100 2.39 -17.34 -6.88
CA LEU A 100 2.02 -16.14 -7.63
C LEU A 100 2.85 -15.98 -8.89
N LYS A 101 4.17 -16.18 -8.80
CA LYS A 101 5.09 -16.13 -9.95
C LYS A 101 4.70 -17.14 -11.02
N LYS A 102 4.47 -18.41 -10.64
CA LYS A 102 4.04 -19.45 -11.58
C LYS A 102 2.76 -19.09 -12.33
N ILE A 103 1.79 -18.46 -11.66
CA ILE A 103 0.53 -18.06 -12.29
C ILE A 103 0.73 -16.82 -13.16
N ALA A 104 1.51 -15.83 -12.71
CA ALA A 104 1.80 -14.61 -13.47
C ALA A 104 2.58 -14.89 -14.77
N GLU A 105 3.37 -15.95 -14.80
CA GLU A 105 4.11 -16.40 -16.00
C GLU A 105 3.28 -17.31 -16.93
N SER A 106 2.07 -17.71 -16.53
CA SER A 106 1.20 -18.54 -17.37
C SER A 106 0.58 -17.75 -18.53
N ASN A 107 0.27 -18.44 -19.64
CA ASN A 107 -0.38 -17.83 -20.80
C ASN A 107 -1.61 -18.65 -21.25
N PRO A 108 -2.84 -18.14 -21.09
CA PRO A 108 -3.20 -16.85 -20.47
C PRO A 108 -3.02 -16.87 -18.94
N VAL A 109 -2.81 -15.70 -18.34
CA VAL A 109 -2.71 -15.53 -16.88
C VAL A 109 -4.07 -15.79 -16.22
N ASP A 110 -4.11 -16.69 -15.23
CA ASP A 110 -5.31 -16.92 -14.40
C ASP A 110 -5.39 -15.88 -13.27
N GLU A 111 -6.01 -14.75 -13.58
CA GLU A 111 -6.25 -13.64 -12.65
C GLU A 111 -7.01 -14.09 -11.38
N LYS A 112 -8.04 -14.94 -11.52
CA LYS A 112 -8.84 -15.38 -10.39
C LYS A 112 -8.01 -16.21 -9.41
N ALA A 113 -7.08 -17.02 -9.93
CA ALA A 113 -6.13 -17.73 -9.09
C ALA A 113 -5.17 -16.78 -8.36
N LEU A 114 -4.66 -15.73 -9.02
CA LEU A 114 -3.83 -14.69 -8.36
C LEU A 114 -4.57 -14.03 -7.20
N ILE A 115 -5.79 -13.56 -7.45
CA ILE A 115 -6.61 -12.88 -6.44
C ILE A 115 -6.94 -13.81 -5.30
N LYS A 116 -7.26 -15.07 -5.57
CA LYS A 116 -7.57 -16.06 -4.53
C LYS A 116 -6.39 -16.28 -3.58
N ILE A 117 -5.16 -16.34 -4.11
CA ILE A 117 -3.96 -16.45 -3.27
C ILE A 117 -3.77 -15.18 -2.44
N ILE A 118 -3.82 -14.01 -3.07
CA ILE A 118 -3.67 -12.72 -2.36
C ILE A 118 -4.73 -12.56 -1.28
N GLU A 119 -5.98 -12.86 -1.58
CA GLU A 119 -7.10 -12.86 -0.64
C GLU A 119 -6.81 -13.77 0.56
N SER A 120 -6.31 -14.99 0.32
CA SER A 120 -6.00 -15.94 1.39
C SER A 120 -4.89 -15.46 2.33
N ILE A 121 -4.07 -14.50 1.89
CA ILE A 121 -3.02 -13.87 2.70
C ILE A 121 -3.60 -12.67 3.45
N ILE A 122 -4.27 -11.76 2.74
CA ILE A 122 -4.62 -10.46 3.30
C ILE A 122 -5.97 -10.48 4.02
N MET A 123 -6.96 -11.25 3.55
CA MET A 123 -8.34 -11.22 4.06
C MET A 123 -8.63 -12.27 5.14
N THR A 124 -7.62 -12.90 5.74
CA THR A 124 -7.87 -13.70 6.94
C THR A 124 -8.28 -12.82 8.12
N THR A 125 -9.08 -13.35 9.04
CA THR A 125 -9.48 -12.66 10.28
C THR A 125 -8.27 -12.17 11.06
N LYS A 126 -7.23 -13.02 11.15
CA LYS A 126 -5.94 -12.67 11.74
C LYS A 126 -5.27 -11.50 11.01
N SER A 127 -5.13 -11.58 9.67
CA SER A 127 -4.46 -10.53 8.90
C SER A 127 -5.17 -9.19 9.04
N ARG A 128 -6.51 -9.15 8.91
CA ARG A 128 -7.29 -7.90 9.08
C ARG A 128 -7.18 -7.34 10.49
N ALA A 129 -7.30 -8.17 11.53
CA ALA A 129 -7.16 -7.71 12.91
C ALA A 129 -5.78 -7.12 13.19
N HIS A 130 -4.72 -7.72 12.66
CA HIS A 130 -3.36 -7.19 12.81
C HIS A 130 -3.19 -5.86 12.06
N MET A 131 -3.71 -5.74 10.83
CA MET A 131 -3.64 -4.47 10.08
C MET A 131 -4.43 -3.38 10.79
N GLN A 132 -5.62 -3.69 11.29
CA GLN A 132 -6.43 -2.75 12.07
C GLN A 132 -5.68 -2.26 13.31
N LYS A 133 -5.24 -3.19 14.18
CA LYS A 133 -4.62 -2.84 15.47
C LYS A 133 -3.21 -2.26 15.34
N GLY A 134 -2.39 -2.80 14.44
CA GLY A 134 -0.98 -2.42 14.33
C GLY A 134 -0.70 -1.33 13.30
N ARG A 135 -1.61 -1.06 12.36
CA ARG A 135 -1.39 -0.03 11.33
C ARG A 135 -2.47 1.04 11.39
N PHE A 136 -3.75 0.67 11.19
CA PHE A 136 -4.81 1.67 11.00
C PHE A 136 -5.16 2.44 12.27
N GLU A 137 -5.20 1.80 13.44
CA GLU A 137 -5.43 2.49 14.73
C GLU A 137 -4.18 3.25 15.23
N HIS A 138 -3.00 2.90 14.73
CA HIS A 138 -1.72 3.44 15.20
C HIS A 138 -1.25 4.65 14.39
N TYR A 139 -1.30 4.57 13.07
CA TYR A 139 -0.75 5.60 12.17
C TYR A 139 -1.66 6.80 12.05
N SER A 140 -1.11 8.00 12.27
CA SER A 140 -1.89 9.25 12.34
C SER A 140 -2.73 9.52 11.09
N ILE A 141 -2.24 9.11 9.91
CA ILE A 141 -2.96 9.28 8.64
C ILE A 141 -4.16 8.34 8.50
N PHE A 142 -4.17 7.21 9.21
CA PHE A 142 -5.25 6.20 9.18
C PHE A 142 -6.13 6.23 10.43
N LYS A 143 -5.63 6.69 11.58
CA LYS A 143 -6.29 6.59 12.88
C LYS A 143 -7.72 7.13 12.88
N ASN A 144 -7.94 8.28 12.26
CA ASN A 144 -9.26 8.89 12.18
C ASN A 144 -10.19 8.23 11.15
N LEU A 145 -9.64 7.33 10.31
CA LEU A 145 -10.35 6.55 9.31
C LEU A 145 -10.50 5.09 9.74
N SER A 146 -9.91 4.69 10.87
CA SER A 146 -9.84 3.30 11.35
C SER A 146 -11.22 2.66 11.58
N ASN A 147 -12.22 3.44 11.99
CA ASN A 147 -13.59 2.94 12.11
C ASN A 147 -14.22 2.63 10.73
N LEU A 148 -13.83 3.36 9.69
CA LEU A 148 -14.30 3.13 8.32
C LEU A 148 -13.59 1.93 7.68
N THR A 149 -12.29 1.73 7.94
CA THR A 149 -11.58 0.49 7.54
C THR A 149 -12.19 -0.72 8.21
N GLU A 150 -12.56 -0.60 9.49
CA GLU A 150 -13.26 -1.63 10.24
C GLU A 150 -14.63 -1.92 9.62
N ALA A 151 -15.46 -0.89 9.39
CA ALA A 151 -16.77 -1.02 8.77
C ALA A 151 -16.71 -1.71 7.40
N ALA A 152 -15.75 -1.32 6.55
CA ALA A 152 -15.53 -1.95 5.25
C ALA A 152 -15.15 -3.44 5.40
N THR A 153 -14.33 -3.78 6.40
CA THR A 153 -13.94 -5.17 6.70
C THR A 153 -15.16 -6.00 7.10
N LEU A 154 -16.04 -5.45 7.95
CA LEU A 154 -17.29 -6.12 8.34
C LEU A 154 -18.20 -6.32 7.13
N CYS A 155 -18.37 -5.31 6.28
CA CYS A 155 -19.15 -5.41 5.04
C CYS A 155 -18.58 -6.50 4.12
N TYR A 156 -17.26 -6.58 3.98
CA TYR A 156 -16.59 -7.62 3.18
C TYR A 156 -16.91 -9.02 3.69
N TYR A 157 -16.78 -9.28 5.00
CA TYR A 157 -17.10 -10.59 5.58
C TYR A 157 -18.59 -10.93 5.50
N ARG A 158 -19.46 -9.91 5.47
CA ARG A 158 -20.90 -10.05 5.17
C ARG A 158 -21.23 -10.24 3.70
N LYS A 159 -20.22 -10.27 2.82
CA LYS A 159 -20.38 -10.32 1.36
C LYS A 159 -21.14 -9.11 0.79
N ASN A 160 -21.24 -8.03 1.55
CA ASN A 160 -21.74 -6.75 1.07
C ASN A 160 -20.59 -5.96 0.44
N TYR A 161 -20.18 -6.42 -0.75
CA TYR A 161 -19.03 -5.88 -1.46
C TYR A 161 -19.29 -4.46 -1.98
N GLN A 162 -20.54 -4.09 -2.26
CA GLN A 162 -20.94 -2.71 -2.60
C GLN A 162 -20.61 -1.74 -1.47
N SER A 163 -21.09 -1.99 -0.25
CA SER A 163 -20.78 -1.12 0.88
C SER A 163 -19.30 -1.14 1.25
N ALA A 164 -18.63 -2.30 1.15
CA ALA A 164 -17.20 -2.38 1.38
C ALA A 164 -16.42 -1.50 0.38
N PHE A 165 -16.67 -1.65 -0.92
CA PHE A 165 -16.02 -0.88 -1.97
C PHE A 165 -16.25 0.63 -1.79
N LEU A 166 -17.52 1.04 -1.64
CA LEU A 166 -17.89 2.45 -1.52
C LEU A 166 -17.38 3.11 -0.23
N THR A 167 -17.10 2.31 0.81
CA THR A 167 -16.44 2.79 2.03
C THR A 167 -14.92 2.91 1.85
N LEU A 168 -14.29 1.98 1.14
CA LEU A 168 -12.83 1.96 0.99
C LEU A 168 -12.28 3.07 0.09
N VAL A 169 -13.00 3.43 -0.98
CA VAL A 169 -12.59 4.51 -1.90
C VAL A 169 -12.33 5.84 -1.17
N PRO A 170 -13.27 6.38 -0.36
CA PRO A 170 -13.03 7.61 0.40
C PRO A 170 -12.02 7.43 1.52
N VAL A 171 -11.84 6.22 2.07
CA VAL A 171 -10.77 5.96 3.04
C VAL A 171 -9.39 6.11 2.40
N ILE A 172 -9.17 5.57 1.21
CA ILE A 172 -7.92 5.73 0.45
C ILE A 172 -7.66 7.21 0.17
N GLU A 173 -8.66 7.93 -0.34
CA GLU A 173 -8.53 9.37 -0.63
C GLU A 173 -8.23 10.17 0.64
N GLY A 174 -8.96 9.90 1.72
CA GLY A 174 -8.77 10.54 3.02
C GLY A 174 -7.37 10.28 3.59
N ALA A 175 -6.85 9.07 3.46
CA ALA A 175 -5.51 8.72 3.89
C ALA A 175 -4.44 9.49 3.10
N LEU A 176 -4.58 9.57 1.76
CA LEU A 176 -3.67 10.35 0.91
C LEU A 176 -3.68 11.84 1.26
N LEU A 177 -4.87 12.43 1.45
CA LEU A 177 -5.03 13.84 1.85
C LEU A 177 -4.38 14.12 3.21
N ARG A 178 -4.61 13.26 4.20
CA ARG A 178 -3.96 13.39 5.52
C ARG A 178 -2.45 13.25 5.43
N TRP A 179 -1.94 12.38 4.56
CA TRP A 179 -0.52 12.16 4.38
C TRP A 179 0.21 13.38 3.79
N ILE A 180 -0.46 14.17 2.96
CA ILE A 180 0.06 15.47 2.49
C ILE A 180 -0.24 16.63 3.47
N ASN A 181 -0.73 16.34 4.68
CA ASN A 181 -1.15 17.31 5.70
C ASN A 181 -2.26 18.27 5.23
N TYR A 182 -3.13 17.82 4.33
CA TYR A 182 -4.28 18.62 3.92
C TYR A 182 -5.24 18.85 5.08
N ASN A 183 -5.62 20.11 5.28
CA ASN A 183 -6.62 20.53 6.25
C ASN A 183 -7.86 21.07 5.52
N SER A 184 -9.07 20.86 6.08
CA SER A 184 -10.35 21.28 5.48
C SER A 184 -10.49 22.80 5.28
N ASN A 185 -9.61 23.59 5.89
CA ASN A 185 -9.58 25.04 5.78
C ASN A 185 -8.77 25.52 4.56
N GLU A 186 -8.11 24.61 3.85
CA GLU A 186 -7.33 24.90 2.64
C GLU A 186 -8.08 24.42 1.39
N SER A 187 -7.75 25.01 0.24
CA SER A 187 -8.25 24.53 -1.05
C SER A 187 -7.82 23.08 -1.25
N LYS A 188 -8.79 22.20 -1.51
CA LYS A 188 -8.52 20.78 -1.75
C LYS A 188 -7.50 20.63 -2.89
N PRO A 189 -6.40 19.87 -2.69
CA PRO A 189 -5.44 19.59 -3.74
C PRO A 189 -6.14 19.02 -4.97
N GLU A 190 -5.71 19.47 -6.14
CA GLU A 190 -6.21 18.90 -7.39
C GLU A 190 -5.97 17.39 -7.44
N PHE A 191 -6.90 16.65 -8.05
CA PHE A 191 -6.78 15.20 -8.18
C PHE A 191 -5.50 14.76 -8.89
N ASP A 192 -5.00 15.58 -9.82
CA ASP A 192 -3.74 15.33 -10.51
C ASP A 192 -2.52 15.37 -9.57
N SER A 193 -2.61 16.10 -8.46
CA SER A 193 -1.59 16.09 -7.41
C SER A 193 -1.63 14.80 -6.59
N LEU A 194 -2.83 14.30 -6.25
CA LEU A 194 -2.99 13.00 -5.57
C LEU A 194 -2.49 11.84 -6.44
N ARG A 195 -2.69 11.93 -7.75
CA ARG A 195 -2.19 10.96 -8.73
C ARG A 195 -0.66 10.90 -8.80
N LYS A 196 0.04 12.02 -8.55
CA LYS A 196 1.51 12.07 -8.53
C LYS A 196 2.10 11.69 -7.16
N PHE A 197 1.26 11.37 -6.17
CA PHE A 197 1.67 11.21 -4.77
C PHE A 197 2.80 10.18 -4.59
N PHE A 198 2.63 8.97 -5.12
CA PHE A 198 3.62 7.89 -4.92
C PHE A 198 4.88 8.08 -5.78
N ARG A 199 4.75 8.54 -7.03
CA ARG A 199 5.91 8.96 -7.87
C ARG A 199 6.80 10.00 -7.21
N SER A 200 6.23 10.83 -6.33
CA SER A 200 6.92 11.95 -5.68
C SER A 200 7.35 11.62 -4.25
N GLY A 201 7.39 10.33 -3.87
CA GLY A 201 7.76 9.88 -2.52
C GLY A 201 9.12 10.41 -2.04
N HIS A 202 10.11 10.48 -2.93
CA HIS A 202 11.43 11.02 -2.64
C HIS A 202 11.41 12.47 -2.11
N LEU A 203 10.38 13.27 -2.45
CA LEU A 203 10.24 14.64 -1.93
C LEU A 203 9.86 14.66 -0.45
N ARG A 204 9.11 13.64 0.01
CA ARG A 204 8.65 13.51 1.40
C ARG A 204 9.68 12.79 2.26
N GLN A 205 10.23 11.70 1.74
CA GLN A 205 11.25 10.92 2.43
C GLN A 205 12.27 10.39 1.40
N PRO A 206 13.43 11.04 1.24
CA PRO A 206 14.46 10.58 0.32
C PRO A 206 15.27 9.39 0.86
N CYS A 207 15.25 9.12 2.17
CA CYS A 207 15.96 7.99 2.79
C CYS A 207 15.00 7.06 3.56
N PRO A 208 14.03 6.38 2.90
CA PRO A 208 13.10 5.49 3.59
C PRO A 208 13.80 4.29 4.24
N GLY A 209 13.17 3.69 5.26
CA GLY A 209 13.77 2.62 6.07
C GLY A 209 14.10 1.31 5.33
N ASN A 210 13.38 1.01 4.25
CA ASN A 210 13.69 -0.11 3.35
C ASN A 210 13.56 0.37 1.89
N PRO A 211 14.62 0.97 1.32
CA PRO A 211 14.49 1.71 0.07
C PRO A 211 14.18 0.82 -1.14
N LEU A 212 14.62 -0.44 -1.14
CA LEU A 212 14.31 -1.37 -2.23
C LEU A 212 12.81 -1.69 -2.29
N PHE A 213 12.22 -2.07 -1.15
CA PHE A 213 10.79 -2.41 -1.12
C PHE A 213 9.90 -1.17 -1.17
N TYR A 214 10.36 -0.04 -0.62
CA TYR A 214 9.68 1.25 -0.77
C TYR A 214 9.54 1.64 -2.25
N ASP A 215 10.60 1.47 -3.05
CA ASP A 215 10.57 1.79 -4.49
C ASP A 215 9.52 0.97 -5.25
N ILE A 216 9.50 -0.34 -4.99
CA ILE A 216 8.58 -1.28 -5.64
C ILE A 216 7.14 -0.96 -5.26
N PHE A 217 6.87 -0.86 -3.96
CA PHE A 217 5.52 -0.59 -3.48
C PHE A 217 5.03 0.79 -3.89
N SER A 218 5.91 1.78 -3.98
CA SER A 218 5.56 3.11 -4.50
C SER A 218 5.17 3.04 -5.97
N LYS A 219 5.91 2.30 -6.81
CA LYS A 219 5.58 2.10 -8.22
C LYS A 219 4.26 1.34 -8.41
N VAL A 220 4.04 0.29 -7.63
CA VAL A 220 2.79 -0.49 -7.68
C VAL A 220 1.61 0.36 -7.23
N ALA A 221 1.69 1.04 -6.07
CA ALA A 221 0.64 1.93 -5.58
C ALA A 221 0.36 3.06 -6.57
N ASP A 222 1.40 3.66 -7.15
CA ASP A 222 1.27 4.68 -8.19
C ASP A 222 0.49 4.16 -9.40
N LYS A 223 0.83 2.97 -9.89
CA LYS A 223 0.15 2.35 -11.04
C LYS A 223 -1.30 2.01 -10.73
N ILE A 224 -1.57 1.40 -9.57
CA ILE A 224 -2.93 1.12 -9.09
C ILE A 224 -3.78 2.40 -9.06
N ILE A 225 -3.23 3.48 -8.50
CA ILE A 225 -3.93 4.77 -8.43
C ILE A 225 -4.15 5.39 -9.82
N ASN A 226 -3.12 5.43 -10.66
CA ASN A 226 -3.13 6.20 -11.90
C ASN A 226 -3.79 5.51 -13.08
N GLU A 227 -3.62 4.20 -13.18
CA GLU A 227 -3.99 3.40 -14.34
C GLU A 227 -5.26 2.59 -14.09
N HIS A 228 -5.68 2.46 -12.83
CA HIS A 228 -6.90 1.75 -12.47
C HIS A 228 -7.88 2.62 -11.67
N LEU A 229 -7.62 2.85 -10.38
CA LEU A 229 -8.61 3.41 -9.45
C LEU A 229 -9.05 4.84 -9.81
N TYR A 230 -8.11 5.73 -10.15
CA TYR A 230 -8.36 7.12 -10.57
C TYR A 230 -8.02 7.36 -12.04
N LYS A 231 -8.08 6.31 -12.87
CA LYS A 231 -7.90 6.43 -14.32
C LYS A 231 -8.93 7.42 -14.88
N PRO A 232 -8.52 8.45 -15.64
CA PRO A 232 -9.45 9.37 -16.29
C PRO A 232 -10.40 8.63 -17.24
N SER A 233 -11.68 9.03 -17.26
CA SER A 233 -12.72 8.41 -18.08
C SER A 233 -12.46 8.49 -19.60
N ASN A 234 -11.65 9.46 -20.03
CA ASN A 234 -11.26 9.61 -21.43
C ASN A 234 -10.05 8.74 -21.85
N ARG A 235 -9.54 7.85 -20.99
CA ARG A 235 -8.33 7.03 -21.27
C ARG A 235 -8.60 5.52 -21.33
N GLY A 236 -9.80 5.13 -21.76
CA GLY A 236 -10.22 3.72 -21.87
C GLY A 236 -10.46 3.07 -20.52
N ASP A 237 -10.79 1.77 -20.51
CA ASP A 237 -11.29 1.10 -19.30
C ASP A 237 -10.18 0.67 -18.34
N ALA A 238 -10.45 0.79 -17.03
CA ALA A 238 -9.61 0.20 -16.00
C ALA A 238 -9.80 -1.32 -15.97
N TYR A 239 -8.82 -2.04 -15.44
CA TYR A 239 -8.90 -3.49 -15.38
C TYR A 239 -10.11 -3.96 -14.56
N SER A 240 -10.93 -4.86 -15.11
CA SER A 240 -12.15 -5.39 -14.47
C SER A 240 -13.08 -4.30 -13.88
N ASN A 241 -13.22 -3.16 -14.57
CA ASN A 241 -14.00 -2.00 -14.12
C ASN A 241 -13.55 -1.45 -12.75
N PHE A 242 -12.29 -1.71 -12.35
CA PHE A 242 -11.71 -1.25 -11.11
C PHE A 242 -11.36 0.25 -11.18
N ASN A 243 -12.39 1.09 -11.16
CA ASN A 243 -12.29 2.54 -11.29
C ASN A 243 -13.38 3.23 -10.47
N ARG A 244 -13.02 4.29 -9.73
CA ARG A 244 -13.98 5.01 -8.86
C ARG A 244 -15.12 5.68 -9.63
N HIS A 245 -14.86 6.14 -10.85
CA HIS A 245 -15.80 6.92 -11.64
C HIS A 245 -16.81 5.99 -12.28
N LEU A 246 -16.33 4.87 -12.85
CA LEU A 246 -17.19 3.78 -13.30
C LEU A 246 -18.02 3.23 -12.14
N ALA A 247 -17.45 3.09 -10.94
CA ALA A 247 -18.19 2.63 -9.76
C ALA A 247 -19.41 3.51 -9.40
N VAL A 248 -19.32 4.83 -9.59
CA VAL A 248 -20.45 5.75 -9.35
C VAL A 248 -21.50 5.66 -10.46
N HIS A 249 -21.07 5.46 -11.70
CA HIS A 249 -21.98 5.32 -12.85
C HIS A 249 -22.65 3.95 -12.93
N LEU A 250 -22.00 2.91 -12.42
CA LEU A 250 -22.45 1.53 -12.41
C LEU A 250 -23.05 1.13 -11.06
N LEU A 251 -23.51 2.07 -10.22
CA LEU A 251 -24.11 1.77 -8.91
C LEU A 251 -25.29 0.79 -8.99
N SER A 252 -25.98 0.73 -10.14
CA SER A 252 -27.05 -0.23 -10.42
C SER A 252 -26.56 -1.59 -10.94
N ASP A 253 -25.30 -1.69 -11.36
CA ASP A 253 -24.73 -2.90 -11.97
C ASP A 253 -23.79 -3.61 -10.99
N ASN A 254 -23.97 -4.92 -10.82
CA ASN A 254 -23.16 -5.76 -9.94
C ASN A 254 -21.71 -6.00 -10.44
N THR A 255 -21.25 -5.26 -11.45
CA THR A 255 -20.01 -5.54 -12.18
C THR A 255 -18.78 -4.84 -11.61
N PHE A 256 -18.95 -3.78 -10.80
CA PHE A 256 -17.81 -3.02 -10.25
C PHE A 256 -17.49 -3.38 -8.80
N ALA A 257 -18.49 -3.53 -7.94
CA ALA A 257 -18.31 -3.81 -6.52
C ALA A 257 -18.18 -5.30 -6.24
N THR A 258 -17.25 -5.95 -6.92
CA THR A 258 -16.99 -7.37 -6.77
C THR A 258 -16.13 -7.65 -5.54
N LYS A 259 -16.15 -8.89 -5.08
CA LYS A 259 -15.22 -9.41 -4.07
C LYS A 259 -13.77 -9.08 -4.43
N ASP A 260 -13.42 -9.32 -5.69
CA ASP A 260 -12.08 -9.16 -6.25
C ASP A 260 -11.62 -7.70 -6.21
N ASN A 261 -12.51 -6.78 -6.57
CA ASN A 261 -12.23 -5.34 -6.49
C ASN A 261 -12.12 -4.84 -5.04
N CYS A 262 -12.84 -5.44 -4.09
CA CYS A 262 -12.62 -5.15 -2.67
C CYS A 262 -11.23 -5.64 -2.20
N VAL A 263 -10.79 -6.84 -2.63
CA VAL A 263 -9.45 -7.37 -2.33
C VAL A 263 -8.37 -6.41 -2.84
N ARG A 264 -8.51 -5.86 -4.05
CA ARG A 264 -7.61 -4.84 -4.58
C ARG A 264 -7.52 -3.58 -3.72
N LEU A 265 -8.65 -3.09 -3.20
CA LEU A 265 -8.66 -1.90 -2.33
C LEU A 265 -8.02 -2.19 -0.96
N PHE A 266 -8.29 -3.35 -0.36
CA PHE A 266 -7.61 -3.74 0.87
C PHE A 266 -6.11 -3.91 0.68
N LEU A 267 -5.70 -4.53 -0.44
CA LEU A 267 -4.29 -4.67 -0.79
C LEU A 267 -3.62 -3.31 -0.95
N LEU A 268 -4.27 -2.37 -1.64
CA LEU A 268 -3.76 -1.01 -1.78
C LEU A 268 -3.61 -0.33 -0.40
N LEU A 269 -4.60 -0.44 0.49
CA LEU A 269 -4.47 0.11 1.86
C LEU A 269 -3.33 -0.52 2.65
N ASP A 270 -3.13 -1.83 2.52
CA ASP A 270 -2.02 -2.51 3.18
C ASP A 270 -0.67 -1.98 2.66
N ILE A 271 -0.50 -1.85 1.35
CA ILE A 271 0.68 -1.26 0.70
C ILE A 271 0.89 0.18 1.16
N MET A 272 -0.17 0.98 1.21
CA MET A 272 -0.10 2.36 1.71
C MET A 272 0.39 2.41 3.15
N SER A 273 -0.07 1.51 4.01
CA SER A 273 0.37 1.44 5.39
C SER A 273 1.85 1.02 5.52
N GLU A 274 2.31 0.13 4.65
CA GLU A 274 3.71 -0.31 4.59
C GLU A 274 4.63 0.81 4.09
N LEU A 275 4.20 1.56 3.07
CA LEU A 275 4.92 2.75 2.60
C LEU A 275 5.00 3.82 3.70
N TYR A 276 3.92 4.05 4.45
CA TYR A 276 3.92 4.99 5.57
C TYR A 276 4.88 4.54 6.69
N TYR A 277 4.92 3.24 6.99
CA TYR A 277 5.88 2.66 7.90
C TYR A 277 7.33 2.99 7.47
N TYR A 278 7.68 2.74 6.22
CA TYR A 278 9.02 3.06 5.69
C TYR A 278 9.34 4.56 5.71
N GLU A 279 8.35 5.44 5.58
CA GLU A 279 8.57 6.89 5.63
C GLU A 279 8.79 7.42 7.06
N THR A 280 8.19 6.78 8.06
CA THR A 280 8.18 7.29 9.45
C THR A 280 9.35 6.83 10.31
N HIS A 281 10.06 5.76 9.91
CA HIS A 281 11.13 5.15 10.71
C HIS A 281 10.71 4.78 12.15
N CYS A 282 9.41 4.61 12.38
CA CYS A 282 8.93 4.16 13.68
C CYS A 282 9.26 2.68 13.88
N ARG A 283 9.19 2.21 15.11
CA ARG A 283 9.21 0.77 15.37
C ARG A 283 7.92 0.19 14.81
N ASP A 284 8.01 -0.92 14.08
CA ASP A 284 6.84 -1.52 13.43
C ASP A 284 5.85 -2.00 14.51
N PRO A 285 4.65 -1.38 14.63
CA PRO A 285 3.72 -1.73 15.70
C PRO A 285 3.16 -3.15 15.55
N LEU A 286 3.20 -3.75 14.35
CA LEU A 286 2.76 -5.14 14.15
C LEU A 286 3.57 -6.13 14.99
N PHE A 287 4.86 -5.84 15.26
CA PHE A 287 5.73 -6.73 16.04
C PHE A 287 5.45 -6.69 17.54
N TYR A 288 4.74 -5.66 18.02
CA TYR A 288 4.46 -5.46 19.44
C TYR A 288 3.01 -5.77 19.82
N LEU A 289 2.22 -6.29 18.87
CA LEU A 289 0.88 -6.77 19.16
C LEU A 289 0.93 -8.09 19.91
N GLU A 290 0.26 -8.14 21.06
CA GLU A 290 0.05 -9.36 21.83
C GLU A 290 -1.31 -9.98 21.48
N ALA A 291 -1.50 -11.25 21.86
CA ALA A 291 -2.76 -11.95 21.64
C ALA A 291 -3.96 -11.19 22.26
N LYS A 292 -3.78 -10.58 23.43
CA LYS A 292 -4.84 -9.79 24.09
C LYS A 292 -5.33 -8.60 23.26
N ASP A 293 -4.48 -8.06 22.38
CA ASP A 293 -4.78 -6.87 21.58
C ASP A 293 -5.60 -7.24 20.32
N VAL A 294 -5.36 -8.43 19.75
CA VAL A 294 -5.95 -8.85 18.46
C VAL A 294 -7.03 -9.92 18.58
N MET A 295 -6.97 -10.81 19.58
CA MET A 295 -7.92 -11.93 19.71
C MET A 295 -9.39 -11.49 19.84
N PRO A 296 -9.74 -10.42 20.56
CA PRO A 296 -11.12 -9.95 20.60
C PRO A 296 -11.65 -9.56 19.21
N THR A 297 -10.85 -8.86 18.41
CA THR A 297 -11.22 -8.47 17.04
C THR A 297 -11.32 -9.69 16.12
N ILE A 298 -10.39 -10.65 16.23
CA ILE A 298 -10.44 -11.91 15.48
C ILE A 298 -11.75 -12.66 15.77
N ALA A 299 -12.11 -12.82 17.04
CA ALA A 299 -13.33 -13.52 17.44
C ALA A 299 -14.59 -12.85 16.88
N LEU A 300 -14.65 -11.52 16.86
CA LEU A 300 -15.76 -10.78 16.26
C LEU A 300 -15.87 -11.02 14.74
N TYR A 301 -14.74 -11.03 14.02
CA TYR A 301 -14.75 -11.36 12.60
C TYR A 301 -15.20 -12.80 12.34
N GLU A 302 -14.74 -13.75 13.13
CA GLU A 302 -15.13 -15.16 13.02
C GLU A 302 -16.63 -15.35 13.26
N GLN A 303 -17.20 -14.67 14.26
CA GLN A 303 -18.65 -14.68 14.51
C GLN A 303 -19.46 -14.18 13.31
N ILE A 304 -18.98 -13.14 12.63
CA ILE A 304 -19.65 -12.60 11.43
C ILE A 304 -19.58 -13.59 10.28
N ILE A 305 -18.41 -14.17 10.03
CA ILE A 305 -18.23 -15.17 8.97
C ILE A 305 -19.15 -16.38 9.24
N PHE A 306 -19.17 -16.86 10.49
CA PHE A 306 -20.03 -17.98 10.90
C PHE A 306 -21.53 -17.65 10.72
N SER A 307 -21.97 -16.46 11.14
CA SER A 307 -23.37 -16.03 10.96
C SER A 307 -23.77 -15.96 9.47
N ASN A 308 -22.86 -15.55 8.60
CA ASN A 308 -23.09 -15.57 7.14
C ASN A 308 -23.24 -16.98 6.58
N LEU A 309 -22.47 -17.94 7.08
CA LEU A 309 -22.57 -19.35 6.68
C LEU A 309 -23.94 -19.92 7.05
N LEU A 310 -24.45 -19.57 8.23
CA LEU A 310 -25.77 -20.00 8.71
C LEU A 310 -26.96 -19.34 7.97
N GLY A 311 -26.71 -18.34 7.12
CA GLY A 311 -27.78 -17.67 6.36
C GLY A 311 -28.54 -16.58 7.13
N ASN A 312 -28.16 -16.31 8.38
CA ASN A 312 -28.88 -15.41 9.28
C ASN A 312 -28.36 -13.96 9.20
N THR A 313 -28.15 -13.42 8.00
CA THR A 313 -27.70 -12.02 7.86
C THR A 313 -28.78 -11.10 7.31
N PRO A 314 -28.87 -9.84 7.81
CA PRO A 314 -29.80 -8.86 7.28
C PRO A 314 -29.68 -8.71 5.77
N GLU A 315 -28.47 -8.74 5.22
CA GLU A 315 -28.22 -8.64 3.79
C GLU A 315 -28.83 -9.81 3.02
N LYS A 316 -28.74 -11.05 3.54
CA LYS A 316 -29.38 -12.22 2.93
C LYS A 316 -30.90 -12.24 3.07
N ILE A 317 -31.48 -11.48 4.00
CA ILE A 317 -32.93 -11.43 4.20
C ILE A 317 -33.54 -10.26 3.41
N LEU A 318 -32.85 -9.12 3.38
CA LEU A 318 -33.36 -7.85 2.84
C LEU A 318 -32.91 -7.58 1.40
N LEU A 319 -31.77 -8.11 0.96
CA LEU A 319 -31.13 -7.76 -0.32
C LEU A 319 -31.04 -8.94 -1.29
N SER A 320 -31.57 -10.12 -0.93
CA SER A 320 -31.55 -11.34 -1.75
C SER A 320 -32.70 -11.43 -2.76
N GLN A 321 -33.27 -10.28 -3.15
CA GLN A 321 -34.36 -10.19 -4.15
C GLN A 321 -33.82 -10.20 -5.58
#